data_AF-A0AAV8XG32-F1
#
_entry.id   AF-A0AAV8XG32-F1
#
_cell.length_a   1.000
_cell.length_b   1.000
_cell.length_c   1.000
_cell.angle_alpha   90.00
_cell.angle_beta   90.00
_cell.angle_gamma   90.00
#
_symmetry.space_group_name_H-M   'P 1'
#
loop_
_entity.id
_entity.type
_entity.pdbx_description
1 polymer ?
#
loop_
_entity_poly.entity_id
_entity_poly.type
_entity_poly.pdbx_seq_one_letter_code
_entity_poly.pdbx_strand_id
1 'polypeptide(L)'
;MFEAQTKLLERDVESGISSAKSEGEGAGDSGCDCLPGCTSLTYNAESTQAEYNWKKMFEATRRNLSEYPGMQFTRLNLFFKEQQFINSERNELFGQTDFLANCGGILGLFTGFSFLSIVEIVYFVSLRLMCNVKMYGRHYWSGSNRLLNNDAYVHNN
;
A
#
# COMPACT_ATOMS: atom_id res chain seq x y z
N MET A 1 13.45 32.83 -28.95
CA MET A 1 12.26 32.26 -28.28
C MET A 1 11.56 31.23 -29.14
N PHE A 2 11.18 31.56 -30.38
CA PHE A 2 10.42 30.65 -31.26
C PHE A 2 11.12 29.29 -31.51
N GLU A 3 12.44 29.29 -31.69
CA GLU A 3 13.24 28.07 -31.93
C GLU A 3 13.30 27.12 -30.71
N ALA A 4 13.26 27.66 -29.50
CA ALA A 4 13.25 26.85 -28.28
C ALA A 4 11.89 26.20 -28.05
N GLN A 5 10.80 26.93 -28.36
CA GLN A 5 9.44 26.38 -28.32
C GLN A 5 9.24 25.26 -29.36
N THR A 6 9.78 25.41 -30.58
CA THR A 6 9.68 24.36 -31.60
C THR A 6 10.44 23.10 -31.21
N LYS A 7 11.64 23.22 -30.64
CA LYS A 7 12.43 22.05 -30.17
C LYS A 7 11.76 21.30 -29.01
N LEU A 8 11.06 22.03 -28.14
CA LEU A 8 10.28 21.42 -27.06
C LEU A 8 9.04 20.72 -27.62
N LEU A 9 8.30 21.36 -28.53
CA LEU A 9 7.15 20.78 -29.22
C LEU A 9 7.52 19.50 -30.00
N GLU A 10 8.67 19.50 -30.68
CA GLU A 10 9.15 18.32 -31.41
C GLU A 10 9.42 17.14 -30.47
N ARG A 11 10.04 17.39 -29.30
CA ARG A 11 10.26 16.35 -28.28
C ARG A 11 8.97 15.85 -27.63
N ASP A 12 8.01 16.73 -27.40
CA ASP A 12 6.72 16.36 -26.81
C ASP A 12 5.88 15.53 -27.82
N VAL A 13 5.95 15.85 -29.11
CA VAL A 13 5.29 15.07 -30.17
C VAL A 13 5.95 13.71 -30.35
N GLU A 14 7.28 13.64 -30.36
CA GLU A 14 8.02 12.37 -30.48
C GLU A 14 7.74 11.43 -29.30
N SER A 15 7.69 11.99 -28.07
CA SER A 15 7.30 11.23 -26.88
C SER A 15 5.83 10.79 -26.92
N GLY A 16 4.90 11.63 -27.39
CA GLY A 16 3.49 11.26 -27.56
C GLY A 16 3.25 10.14 -28.59
N ILE A 17 3.98 10.15 -29.71
CA ILE A 17 3.91 9.07 -30.73
C ILE A 17 4.44 7.75 -30.18
N SER A 18 5.47 7.79 -29.33
CA SER A 18 6.01 6.58 -28.68
C SER A 18 5.03 5.95 -27.68
N SER A 19 4.29 6.77 -26.93
CA SER A 19 3.27 6.31 -25.97
C SER A 19 2.00 5.78 -26.63
N ALA A 20 1.65 6.24 -27.84
CA ALA A 20 0.47 5.73 -28.57
C ALA A 20 0.61 4.28 -29.05
N LYS A 21 1.82 3.71 -29.00
CA LYS A 21 2.10 2.32 -29.39
C LYS A 21 1.96 1.33 -28.23
N SER A 22 1.82 1.83 -27.00
CA SER A 22 1.60 1.05 -25.77
C SER A 22 0.26 1.48 -25.16
N GLU A 23 -0.84 0.86 -25.57
CA GLU A 23 -2.08 0.89 -24.78
C GLU A 23 -1.82 0.15 -23.46
N GLY A 24 -1.49 0.90 -22.41
CA GLY A 24 -1.27 0.37 -21.08
C GLY A 24 -0.25 1.20 -20.29
N GLU A 25 -0.76 2.18 -19.55
CA GLU A 25 -0.20 2.80 -18.34
C GLU A 25 1.23 3.39 -18.37
N GLY A 26 1.32 4.71 -18.12
CA GLY A 26 2.51 5.36 -17.58
C GLY A 26 3.40 6.03 -18.62
N ALA A 27 3.37 7.36 -18.67
CA ALA A 27 4.23 8.17 -19.53
C ALA A 27 5.72 8.01 -19.15
N GLY A 28 6.52 7.56 -20.12
CA GLY A 28 7.99 7.59 -20.08
C GLY A 28 8.65 6.24 -19.88
N ASP A 29 8.57 5.33 -20.86
CA ASP A 29 9.33 4.07 -20.79
C ASP A 29 10.69 4.20 -21.48
N SER A 30 11.70 4.51 -20.67
CA SER A 30 13.07 4.08 -20.89
C SER A 30 13.40 2.97 -19.87
N GLY A 31 12.80 1.79 -20.03
CA GLY A 31 13.22 0.51 -19.45
C GLY A 31 13.22 0.38 -17.93
N CYS A 32 12.41 1.14 -17.19
CA CYS A 32 12.45 1.14 -15.72
C CYS A 32 11.08 0.88 -15.08
N ASP A 33 10.93 -0.27 -14.42
CA ASP A 33 9.81 -0.62 -13.53
C ASP A 33 9.97 0.07 -12.17
N CYS A 34 9.69 1.37 -12.11
CA CYS A 34 9.72 2.11 -10.85
C CYS A 34 8.45 1.85 -10.05
N LEU A 35 8.58 1.15 -8.91
CA LEU A 35 7.48 1.06 -7.94
C LEU A 35 7.15 2.44 -7.35
N PRO A 36 5.86 2.75 -7.11
CA PRO A 36 5.49 4.02 -6.49
C PRO A 36 6.02 4.09 -5.06
N GLY A 37 6.48 5.29 -4.65
CA GLY A 37 6.84 5.54 -3.27
C GLY A 37 5.64 5.40 -2.33
N CYS A 38 5.86 4.91 -1.11
CA CYS A 38 4.81 4.78 -0.09
C CYS A 38 4.30 6.14 0.42
N THR A 39 5.12 7.19 0.31
CA THR A 39 4.79 8.55 0.71
C THR A 39 4.99 9.49 -0.47
N SER A 40 3.93 10.19 -0.87
CA SER A 40 3.98 11.20 -1.94
C SER A 40 3.35 12.50 -1.47
N LEU A 41 4.01 13.62 -1.71
CA LEU A 41 3.50 14.96 -1.42
C LEU A 41 3.25 15.69 -2.73
N THR A 42 1.98 16.01 -3.00
CA THR A 42 1.55 16.68 -4.24
C THR A 42 1.00 18.06 -3.92
N TYR A 43 1.50 19.08 -4.61
CA TYR A 43 1.02 20.45 -4.48
C TYR A 43 0.23 20.85 -5.73
N ASN A 44 -1.03 21.25 -5.55
CA ASN A 44 -1.83 21.82 -6.64
C ASN A 44 -1.45 23.29 -6.82
N ALA A 45 -0.79 23.61 -7.94
CA ALA A 45 -0.38 24.97 -8.26
C ALA A 45 -1.51 25.72 -8.99
N GLU A 46 -1.94 26.85 -8.45
CA GLU A 46 -2.86 27.78 -9.09
C GLU A 46 -2.07 29.05 -9.48
N SER A 47 -2.06 29.40 -10.76
CA SER A 47 -1.29 30.54 -11.28
C SER A 47 -2.23 31.69 -11.66
N THR A 48 -2.00 32.85 -11.05
CA THR A 48 -2.67 34.10 -11.42
C THR A 48 -1.64 35.06 -12.03
N GLN A 49 -2.02 35.69 -13.14
CA GLN A 49 -1.17 36.62 -13.88
C GLN A 49 -1.78 38.01 -13.86
N ALA A 50 -0.96 39.03 -13.60
CA ALA A 50 -1.36 40.43 -13.63
C ALA A 50 -0.30 41.25 -14.36
N GLU A 51 -0.74 42.31 -15.06
CA GLU A 51 0.19 43.21 -15.74
C GLU A 51 1.06 43.95 -14.72
N TYR A 52 2.37 43.68 -14.76
CA TYR A 52 3.32 44.32 -13.86
C TYR A 52 4.00 45.49 -14.57
N ASN A 53 3.48 46.70 -14.34
CA ASN A 53 4.08 47.93 -14.85
C ASN A 53 5.23 48.39 -13.94
N TRP A 54 6.42 47.82 -14.18
CA TRP A 54 7.62 48.08 -13.39
C TRP A 54 8.07 49.55 -13.44
N LYS A 55 7.84 50.27 -14.55
CA LYS A 55 8.20 51.69 -14.68
C LYS A 55 7.42 52.56 -13.69
N LYS A 56 6.10 52.39 -13.65
CA LYS A 56 5.23 53.09 -12.69
C LYS A 56 5.55 52.73 -11.24
N MET A 57 5.92 51.47 -10.98
CA MET A 57 6.36 51.02 -9.64
C MET A 57 7.64 51.74 -9.18
N PHE A 58 8.61 51.90 -10.08
CA PHE A 58 9.87 52.61 -9.80
C PHE A 58 9.65 54.11 -9.57
N GLU A 59 8.79 54.75 -10.38
CA GLU A 59 8.37 56.15 -10.19
C GLU A 59 7.74 56.35 -8.81
N ALA A 60 6.81 55.48 -8.40
CA ALA A 60 6.17 55.53 -7.09
C ALA A 60 7.15 55.30 -5.92
N THR A 61 8.21 54.50 -6.13
CA THR A 61 9.22 54.17 -5.11
C THR A 61 10.40 55.17 -5.10
N ARG A 62 10.36 56.24 -5.91
CA ARG A 62 11.45 57.23 -6.09
C ARG A 62 12.81 56.60 -6.42
N ARG A 63 12.81 55.51 -7.17
CA ARG A 63 14.04 54.86 -7.67
C ARG A 63 14.35 55.40 -9.07
N ASN A 64 15.61 55.75 -9.33
CA ASN A 64 16.01 56.26 -10.64
C ASN A 64 16.00 55.14 -11.68
N LEU A 65 15.13 55.28 -12.69
CA LEU A 65 15.04 54.33 -13.81
C LEU A 65 16.28 54.35 -14.70
N SER A 66 17.01 55.48 -14.70
CA SER A 66 18.22 55.72 -15.51
C SER A 66 19.41 54.84 -15.13
N GLU A 67 19.36 54.16 -13.98
CA GLU A 67 20.44 53.28 -13.50
C GLU A 67 20.43 51.91 -14.23
N TYR A 68 19.33 51.56 -14.92
CA TYR A 68 19.11 50.23 -15.49
C TYR A 68 18.55 50.29 -16.93
N PRO A 69 19.30 50.81 -17.91
CA PRO A 69 18.86 50.88 -19.29
C PRO A 69 18.70 49.47 -19.91
N GLY A 70 17.54 49.20 -20.51
CA GLY A 70 17.28 47.96 -21.26
C GLY A 70 16.85 46.74 -20.42
N MET A 71 16.68 46.88 -19.10
CA MET A 71 16.26 45.76 -18.24
C MET A 71 14.74 45.64 -18.12
N GLN A 72 14.25 44.41 -17.97
CA GLN A 72 12.84 44.08 -17.76
C GLN A 72 12.70 43.41 -16.40
N PHE A 73 11.69 43.84 -15.62
CA PHE A 73 11.42 43.29 -14.30
C PHE A 73 10.15 42.45 -14.33
N THR A 74 10.22 41.27 -13.70
CA THR A 74 9.08 40.37 -13.49
C THR A 74 8.99 40.08 -12.00
N ARG A 75 7.76 40.04 -11.47
CA ARG A 75 7.50 39.71 -10.07
C ARG A 75 6.74 38.39 -9.99
N LEU A 76 7.28 37.44 -9.22
CA LEU A 76 6.63 36.18 -8.88
C LEU A 76 6.40 36.15 -7.37
N ASN A 77 5.16 35.87 -6.95
CA ASN A 77 4.81 35.67 -5.55
C ASN A 77 4.34 34.22 -5.40
N LEU A 78 5.04 33.44 -4.57
CA LEU A 78 4.70 32.05 -4.27
C LEU A 78 4.23 31.95 -2.82
N PHE A 79 3.02 31.47 -2.60
CA PHE A 79 2.44 31.32 -1.27
C PHE A 79 1.48 30.13 -1.22
N PHE A 80 1.31 29.55 -0.03
CA PHE A 80 0.31 28.52 0.19
C PHE A 80 -1.07 29.17 0.27
N LYS A 81 -2.02 28.65 -0.51
CA LYS A 81 -3.42 29.12 -0.50
C LYS A 81 -4.08 28.90 0.86
N GLU A 82 -3.79 27.76 1.48
CA GLU A 82 -4.32 27.33 2.77
C GLU A 82 -3.18 26.82 3.64
N GLN A 83 -3.30 26.98 4.97
CA GLN A 83 -2.28 26.55 5.93
C GLN A 83 -2.41 25.06 6.33
N GLN A 84 -3.47 24.38 5.88
CA GLN A 84 -3.76 22.99 6.21
C GLN A 84 -3.43 22.06 5.03
N PHE A 85 -2.85 20.91 5.34
CA PHE A 85 -2.59 19.85 4.36
C PHE A 85 -3.62 18.74 4.51
N ILE A 86 -4.14 18.23 3.39
CA ILE A 86 -4.98 17.03 3.38
C ILE A 86 -4.05 15.82 3.40
N ASN A 87 -4.08 15.05 4.48
CA ASN A 87 -3.38 13.77 4.56
C ASN A 87 -4.31 12.62 4.14
N SER A 88 -3.78 11.66 3.40
CA SER A 88 -4.48 10.43 3.04
C SER A 88 -3.54 9.25 3.28
N GLU A 89 -3.93 8.37 4.18
CA GLU A 89 -3.20 7.16 4.53
C GLU A 89 -4.04 5.93 4.16
N ARG A 90 -3.38 4.87 3.72
CA ARG A 90 -4.02 3.58 3.44
C ARG A 90 -3.67 2.62 4.57
N ASN A 91 -4.65 2.26 5.38
CA ASN A 91 -4.48 1.29 6.45
C ASN A 91 -4.97 -0.08 5.98
N GLU A 92 -4.47 -1.15 6.61
CA GLU A 92 -5.04 -2.48 6.42
C GLU A 92 -6.51 -2.45 6.87
N LEU A 93 -7.42 -2.80 5.95
CA LEU A 93 -8.87 -2.71 6.21
C LEU A 93 -9.37 -3.82 7.14
N PHE A 94 -8.67 -4.96 7.14
CA PHE A 94 -8.99 -6.13 7.94
C PHE A 94 -7.70 -6.80 8.39
N GLY A 95 -7.45 -6.78 9.69
CA GLY A 95 -6.35 -7.52 10.31
C GLY A 95 -6.75 -8.94 10.70
N GLN A 96 -5.76 -9.75 11.05
CA GLN A 96 -5.99 -11.09 11.60
C GLN A 96 -6.81 -11.04 12.91
N THR A 97 -6.67 -9.95 13.65
CA THR A 97 -7.43 -9.67 14.88
C THR A 97 -8.92 -9.47 14.59
N ASP A 98 -9.28 -8.83 13.48
CA ASP A 98 -10.68 -8.60 13.09
C ASP A 98 -11.35 -9.91 12.67
N PHE A 99 -10.61 -10.78 11.99
CA PHE A 99 -11.10 -12.12 11.67
C PHE A 99 -11.38 -12.92 12.95
N LEU A 100 -10.44 -12.96 13.90
CA LEU A 100 -10.62 -13.64 15.19
C LEU A 100 -11.78 -13.06 16.00
N ALA A 101 -11.94 -11.73 16.01
CA ALA A 101 -13.03 -11.06 16.71
C ALA A 101 -14.40 -11.42 16.13
N ASN A 102 -14.54 -11.42 14.80
CA ASN A 102 -15.79 -11.78 14.12
C ASN A 102 -16.14 -13.26 14.31
N CYS A 103 -15.18 -14.17 14.06
CA CYS A 103 -15.41 -15.60 14.25
C CYS A 103 -15.67 -15.94 15.73
N GLY A 104 -14.86 -15.43 16.64
CA GLY A 104 -14.99 -15.65 18.08
C GLY A 104 -16.30 -15.08 18.64
N GLY A 105 -16.75 -13.92 18.15
CA GLY A 105 -18.03 -13.32 18.54
C GLY A 105 -19.23 -14.18 18.13
N ILE A 106 -19.27 -14.65 16.89
CA ILE A 106 -20.36 -15.50 16.39
C ILE A 106 -20.34 -16.87 17.08
N LEU A 107 -19.18 -17.50 17.22
CA LEU A 107 -19.05 -18.80 17.88
C LEU A 107 -19.39 -18.70 19.37
N GLY A 108 -18.94 -17.65 20.05
CA GLY A 108 -19.27 -17.39 21.45
C GLY A 108 -20.76 -17.14 21.67
N LEU A 109 -21.43 -16.42 20.76
CA LEU A 109 -22.85 -16.09 20.89
C LEU A 109 -23.77 -17.29 20.60
N PHE A 110 -23.52 -18.05 19.52
CA PHE A 110 -24.44 -19.11 19.08
C PHE A 110 -24.12 -20.48 19.66
N THR A 111 -22.84 -20.80 19.89
CA THR A 111 -22.43 -22.13 20.36
C THR A 111 -21.89 -22.12 21.79
N GLY A 112 -21.70 -20.94 22.39
CA GLY A 112 -21.01 -20.81 23.69
C GLY A 112 -19.56 -21.26 23.65
N PHE A 113 -19.01 -21.49 22.46
CA PHE A 113 -17.66 -22.02 22.26
C PHE A 113 -16.64 -20.89 22.44
N SER A 114 -15.63 -21.15 23.27
CA SER A 114 -14.58 -20.18 23.57
C SER A 114 -13.20 -20.83 23.46
N PHE A 115 -12.16 -20.02 23.65
CA PHE A 115 -10.77 -20.51 23.68
C PHE A 115 -10.58 -21.62 24.74
N LEU A 116 -11.24 -21.52 25.90
CA LEU A 116 -11.16 -22.55 26.93
C LEU A 116 -11.76 -23.88 26.48
N SER A 117 -12.82 -23.84 25.68
CA SER A 117 -13.43 -25.03 25.08
C SER A 117 -12.48 -25.72 24.09
N ILE A 118 -11.70 -24.95 23.32
CA ILE A 118 -10.64 -25.51 22.44
C ILE A 118 -9.60 -26.25 23.27
N VAL A 119 -9.10 -25.61 24.33
CA VAL A 119 -8.08 -26.20 25.23
C VAL A 119 -8.60 -27.49 25.86
N GLU A 120 -9.85 -27.52 26.28
CA GLU A 120 -10.48 -28.71 26.86
C GLU A 120 -10.59 -29.87 25.84
N ILE A 121 -10.99 -29.58 24.60
CA ILE A 121 -11.03 -30.59 23.53
C ILE A 121 -9.62 -31.12 23.26
N VAL A 122 -8.61 -30.26 23.16
CA VAL A 122 -7.21 -30.67 22.95
C VAL A 122 -6.73 -31.54 24.11
N TYR A 123 -7.03 -31.14 25.35
CA TYR A 123 -6.70 -31.92 26.55
C TYR A 123 -7.37 -33.30 26.53
N PHE A 124 -8.66 -33.37 26.25
CA PHE A 124 -9.42 -34.62 26.21
C PHE A 124 -8.95 -35.53 25.08
N VAL A 125 -8.74 -34.99 23.87
CA VAL A 125 -8.24 -35.74 22.71
C VAL A 125 -6.83 -36.26 22.98
N SER A 126 -5.94 -35.43 23.53
CA SER A 126 -4.55 -35.82 23.82
C SER A 126 -4.50 -36.93 24.88
N LEU A 127 -5.26 -36.80 25.98
CA LEU A 127 -5.35 -37.84 26.99
C LEU A 127 -5.93 -39.13 26.45
N ARG A 128 -7.02 -39.04 25.67
CA ARG A 128 -7.66 -40.22 25.07
C ARG A 128 -6.71 -40.91 24.10
N LEU A 129 -5.95 -40.14 23.31
CA LEU A 129 -4.95 -40.66 22.37
C LEU A 129 -3.79 -41.31 23.12
N MET A 130 -3.26 -40.69 24.18
CA MET A 130 -2.18 -41.25 25.00
C MET A 130 -2.58 -42.53 25.74
N CYS A 131 -3.75 -42.54 26.39
CA CYS A 131 -4.24 -43.73 27.08
C CYS A 131 -4.50 -44.89 26.12
N ASN A 132 -5.06 -44.60 24.94
CA ASN A 132 -5.33 -45.59 23.91
C ASN A 132 -4.03 -46.14 23.30
N VAL A 133 -3.05 -45.29 23.00
CA VAL A 133 -1.71 -45.73 22.55
C VAL A 133 -0.98 -46.54 23.63
N LYS A 134 -1.13 -46.19 24.91
CA LYS A 134 -0.52 -46.94 26.03
C LYS A 134 -1.16 -48.32 26.24
N MET A 135 -2.48 -48.44 26.07
CA MET A 135 -3.17 -49.74 26.24
C MET A 135 -3.02 -50.67 25.03
N TYR A 136 -3.11 -50.14 23.80
CA TYR A 136 -3.18 -50.97 22.59
C TYR A 136 -1.90 -50.93 21.73
N GLY A 137 -0.88 -50.22 22.20
CA GLY A 137 0.41 -50.08 21.53
C GLY A 137 0.39 -49.04 20.41
N ARG A 138 1.58 -48.55 20.05
CA ARG A 138 1.80 -47.45 19.09
C ARG A 138 1.33 -47.75 17.66
N HIS A 139 0.99 -49.01 17.37
CA HIS A 139 0.63 -49.49 16.04
C HIS A 139 -0.89 -49.58 15.81
N TYR A 140 -1.72 -49.54 16.88
CA TYR A 140 -3.18 -49.71 16.77
C TYR A 140 -3.96 -48.71 17.65
N TRP A 141 -4.33 -47.56 17.07
CA TRP A 141 -5.05 -46.49 17.76
C TRP A 141 -6.55 -46.77 18.01
N SER A 142 -7.14 -47.79 17.40
CA SER A 142 -8.60 -48.03 17.48
C SER A 142 -9.03 -49.15 18.44
N GLY A 143 -8.10 -49.88 19.06
CA GLY A 143 -8.44 -50.99 19.97
C GLY A 143 -9.42 -52.03 19.39
N SER A 144 -9.42 -52.22 18.05
CA SER A 144 -10.33 -53.17 17.41
C SER A 144 -9.91 -54.59 17.76
N ASN A 145 -10.82 -55.38 18.34
CA ASN A 145 -10.57 -56.79 18.70
C ASN A 145 -10.05 -57.62 17.50
N ARG A 146 -10.40 -57.25 16.27
CA ARG A 146 -9.93 -57.93 15.04
C ARG A 146 -8.45 -57.68 14.72
N LEU A 147 -7.87 -56.58 15.21
CA LEU A 147 -6.46 -56.21 14.99
C LEU A 147 -5.55 -56.69 16.13
N LEU A 148 -6.06 -56.75 17.36
CA LEU A 148 -5.36 -57.31 18.53
C LEU A 148 -5.24 -58.84 18.46
N ASN A 149 -6.27 -59.50 17.92
CA ASN A 149 -6.35 -60.96 17.80
C ASN A 149 -5.87 -61.47 16.43
N ASN A 150 -5.14 -60.65 15.66
CA ASN A 150 -4.53 -61.13 14.43
C ASN A 150 -3.13 -61.63 14.77
N ASP A 151 -3.06 -62.92 15.10
CA ASP A 151 -1.86 -63.68 15.50
C ASP A 151 -0.78 -63.80 14.40
N ALA A 152 -0.83 -62.98 13.35
CA ALA A 152 0.02 -63.08 12.18
C ALA A 152 1.51 -62.73 12.43
N TYR A 153 1.88 -62.28 13.63
CA TYR A 153 3.28 -61.92 13.97
C TYR A 153 3.70 -62.30 15.39
N VAL A 154 2.97 -63.18 16.08
CA VAL A 154 3.47 -63.80 17.32
C VAL A 154 4.20 -65.09 16.91
N HIS A 155 5.52 -65.08 17.13
CA HIS A 155 6.52 -66.10 16.78
C HIS A 155 7.25 -65.87 15.45
N ASN A 156 8.24 -64.99 15.48
CA ASN A 156 9.58 -65.47 15.14
C ASN A 156 10.58 -64.95 16.16
N ASN A 157 11.21 -65.90 16.84
CA ASN A 157 12.38 -65.72 17.70
C ASN A 157 13.57 -65.27 16.85
#